data_AF-A0A2N7BE24-F1
#
_entry.id   AF-A0A2N7BE24-F1
#
_cell.length_a   1.000
_cell.length_b   1.000
_cell.length_c   1.000
_cell.angle_alpha   90.00
_cell.angle_beta   90.00
_cell.angle_gamma   90.00
#
_symmetry.space_group_name_H-M   'P 1'
#
loop_
_entity.id
_entity.type
_entity.pdbx_description
1 polymer ?
#
loop_
_entity_poly.entity_id
_entity_poly.type
_entity_poly.pdbx_seq_one_letter_code
_entity_poly.pdbx_strand_id
1 'polypeptide(L)'
;MNPSLSIAQRLTAPTSKFFKPLMYAGAIVAALVGGLSIFQENLAAAGYGVPALIAQASTIVGWIGAAIAAVSSFTVDFDALKAKQERK
;
A
#
# COMPACT_ATOMS: atom_id res chain seq x y z
N MET A 1 6.70 -23.41 1.45
CA MET A 1 5.88 -22.59 2.37
C MET A 1 6.13 -23.08 3.78
N ASN A 2 6.76 -22.29 4.65
CA ASN A 2 6.98 -22.71 6.05
C ASN A 2 5.63 -22.62 6.80
N PRO A 3 5.11 -23.71 7.38
CA PRO A 3 3.74 -23.77 7.92
C PRO A 3 3.53 -23.08 9.28
N SER A 4 4.55 -22.42 9.85
CA SER A 4 4.57 -21.98 11.25
C SER A 4 4.15 -20.53 11.51
N LEU A 5 3.82 -19.73 10.50
CA LEU A 5 3.38 -18.33 10.68
C LEU A 5 1.91 -18.17 10.30
N SER A 6 1.09 -17.76 11.28
CA SER A 6 -0.32 -17.43 11.04
C SER A 6 -0.44 -16.20 10.12
N ILE A 7 -1.58 -16.04 9.44
CA ILE A 7 -1.84 -14.90 8.55
C ILE A 7 -1.63 -13.56 9.27
N ALA A 8 -2.02 -13.47 10.55
CA ALA A 8 -1.81 -12.28 11.37
C ALA A 8 -0.32 -12.00 11.64
N GLN A 9 0.50 -13.03 11.81
CA GLN A 9 1.95 -12.87 11.98
C GLN A 9 2.64 -12.48 10.67
N ARG A 10 2.12 -12.89 9.52
CA ARG A 10 2.64 -12.47 8.20
C ARG A 10 2.35 -11.01 7.92
N LEU A 11 1.19 -10.50 8.32
CA LEU A 11 0.81 -9.08 8.20
C LEU A 11 1.71 -8.14 9.04
N THR A 12 2.24 -8.64 10.15
CA THR A 12 3.14 -7.87 11.04
C THR A 12 4.62 -8.20 10.82
N ALA A 13 4.92 -9.16 9.94
CA ALA A 13 6.27 -9.56 9.62
C ALA A 13 6.95 -8.50 8.75
N PRO A 14 8.27 -8.29 8.92
CA PRO A 14 9.04 -7.44 8.04
C PRO A 14 8.97 -7.94 6.59
N THR A 15 8.60 -7.02 5.72
CA THR A 15 8.57 -7.24 4.27
C THR A 15 9.98 -7.39 3.72
N SER A 16 10.15 -8.28 2.74
CA SER A 16 11.41 -8.54 2.03
C SER A 16 12.05 -7.24 1.51
N LYS A 17 13.37 -7.12 1.69
CA LYS A 17 14.14 -5.97 1.19
C LYS A 17 13.95 -5.73 -0.31
N PHE A 18 13.67 -6.77 -1.09
CA PHE A 18 13.37 -6.66 -2.52
C PHE A 18 12.02 -5.99 -2.80
N PHE A 19 11.02 -6.21 -1.96
CA PHE A 19 9.65 -5.71 -2.14
C PHE A 19 9.37 -4.41 -1.39
N LYS A 20 10.25 -3.98 -0.48
CA LYS A 20 10.15 -2.69 0.22
C LYS A 20 9.97 -1.49 -0.71
N PRO A 21 10.72 -1.33 -1.83
CA PRO A 21 10.53 -0.20 -2.73
C PRO A 21 9.13 -0.21 -3.37
N LEU A 22 8.63 -1.39 -3.76
CA LEU A 22 7.27 -1.54 -4.31
C LEU A 22 6.19 -1.22 -3.28
N MET A 23 6.38 -1.67 -2.04
CA MET A 23 5.46 -1.37 -0.94
C MET A 23 5.41 0.14 -0.67
N TYR A 24 6.55 0.81 -0.61
CA TYR A 24 6.62 2.26 -0.41
C TYR A 24 6.03 3.04 -1.59
N ALA A 25 6.39 2.67 -2.82
CA ALA A 25 5.84 3.31 -4.01
C ALA A 25 4.31 3.15 -4.07
N GLY A 26 3.80 1.94 -3.83
CA GLY A 26 2.36 1.67 -3.79
C GLY A 26 1.65 2.44 -2.67
N ALA A 27 2.25 2.52 -1.48
CA ALA A 27 1.70 3.29 -0.37
C ALA A 27 1.69 4.81 -0.64
N ILE A 28 2.75 5.36 -1.25
CA ILE A 28 2.82 6.77 -1.64
C ILE A 28 1.75 7.08 -2.68
N VAL A 29 1.61 6.24 -3.70
CA VAL A 29 0.58 6.42 -4.74
C VAL A 29 -0.82 6.35 -4.12
N ALA A 30 -1.08 5.38 -3.24
CA ALA A 30 -2.37 5.28 -2.54
C ALA A 30 -2.66 6.52 -1.68
N ALA A 31 -1.65 7.02 -0.95
CA ALA A 31 -1.79 8.22 -0.12
C ALA A 31 -2.06 9.48 -0.96
N LEU A 32 -1.34 9.64 -2.08
CA LEU A 32 -1.56 10.75 -3.02
C LEU A 32 -2.95 10.71 -3.63
N VAL A 33 -3.42 9.54 -4.05
CA VAL A 33 -4.77 9.37 -4.60
C VAL A 33 -5.84 9.65 -3.54
N GLY A 34 -5.67 9.15 -2.33
CA GLY A 34 -6.58 9.45 -1.22
C GLY A 34 -6.66 10.95 -0.92
N GLY A 35 -5.51 11.63 -0.88
CA GLY A 35 -5.45 13.09 -0.73
C GLY A 35 -6.10 13.83 -1.91
N LEU A 36 -5.89 13.37 -3.14
CA LEU A 36 -6.51 13.95 -4.33
C LEU A 36 -8.02 13.80 -4.30
N SER A 37 -8.55 12.65 -3.87
CA SER A 37 -10.00 12.44 -3.76
C SER A 37 -10.65 13.40 -2.77
N ILE A 38 -10.05 13.58 -1.59
CA ILE A 38 -10.54 14.54 -0.58
C ILE A 38 -10.50 15.98 -1.14
N PHE A 39 -9.42 16.33 -1.83
CA PHE A 39 -9.29 17.65 -2.46
C PHE A 39 -10.34 17.87 -3.57
N GLN A 40 -10.60 16.85 -4.40
CA GLN A 40 -11.65 16.90 -5.42
C GLN A 40 -13.04 17.08 -4.81
N GLU A 41 -13.35 16.39 -3.71
CA GLU A 41 -14.61 16.57 -2.98
C GLU A 41 -14.79 18.01 -2.48
N ASN A 42 -13.73 18.60 -1.92
CA ASN A 42 -13.74 20.00 -1.48
C ASN A 42 -13.88 20.99 -2.65
N LEU A 43 -13.24 20.72 -3.79
CA LEU A 43 -13.39 21.53 -5.00
C LEU A 43 -14.79 21.45 -5.59
N ALA A 44 -15.38 20.24 -5.63
CA ALA A 44 -16.74 20.02 -6.08
C ALA A 44 -17.75 20.74 -5.17
N ALA A 45 -17.54 20.69 -3.85
CA ALA A 45 -18.32 21.46 -2.88
C ALA A 45 -18.19 22.99 -3.07
N ALA A 46 -17.04 23.45 -3.56
CA ALA A 46 -16.79 24.85 -3.91
C ALA A 46 -17.28 25.25 -5.32
N GLY A 47 -17.94 24.34 -6.05
CA GLY A 47 -18.51 24.59 -7.38
C GLY A 47 -17.56 24.38 -8.55
N TYR A 48 -16.32 23.92 -8.31
CA TYR A 48 -15.36 23.58 -9.36
C TYR A 48 -15.49 22.11 -9.75
N GLY A 49 -16.03 21.86 -10.94
CA GLY A 49 -16.19 20.51 -11.48
C GLY A 49 -14.84 19.90 -11.87
N VAL A 50 -14.49 18.77 -11.27
CA VAL A 50 -13.33 17.98 -11.67
C VAL A 50 -13.72 17.05 -12.80
N PRO A 51 -12.96 16.97 -13.92
CA PRO A 51 -13.26 16.06 -15.02
C PRO A 51 -13.34 14.60 -14.53
N ALA A 52 -14.46 13.93 -14.83
CA ALA A 52 -14.73 12.55 -14.40
C ALA A 52 -13.63 11.55 -14.81
N LEU A 53 -12.96 11.81 -15.94
CA LEU A 53 -11.83 11.04 -16.44
C LEU A 53 -10.63 11.07 -15.48
N ILE A 54 -10.35 12.23 -14.88
CA ILE A 54 -9.27 12.40 -13.90
C ILE A 54 -9.63 11.69 -12.60
N ALA A 55 -10.88 11.82 -12.14
CA ALA A 55 -11.35 11.11 -10.96
C ALA A 55 -11.23 9.58 -11.12
N GLN A 56 -11.72 9.03 -12.24
CA GLN A 56 -11.64 7.59 -12.52
C GLN A 56 -10.18 7.10 -12.63
N ALA A 57 -9.32 7.83 -13.36
CA ALA A 57 -7.91 7.47 -13.48
C ALA A 57 -7.20 7.47 -12.12
N SER A 58 -7.48 8.48 -11.28
CA SER A 58 -6.94 8.58 -9.92
C SER A 58 -7.33 7.35 -9.10
N THR A 59 -8.63 7.01 -9.10
CA THR A 59 -9.16 5.85 -8.36
C THR A 59 -8.50 4.54 -8.82
N ILE A 60 -8.42 4.29 -10.13
CA ILE A 60 -7.81 3.06 -10.68
C ILE A 60 -6.33 2.96 -10.27
N VAL A 61 -5.57 4.04 -10.42
CA VAL A 61 -4.15 4.09 -10.06
C VAL A 61 -3.97 3.88 -8.54
N GLY A 62 -4.85 4.45 -7.71
CA GLY A 62 -4.82 4.26 -6.27
C GLY A 62 -5.09 2.81 -5.85
N TRP A 63 -6.11 2.17 -6.45
CA TRP A 63 -6.41 0.75 -6.19
C TRP A 63 -5.28 -0.17 -6.62
N ILE A 64 -4.68 0.08 -7.79
CA ILE A 64 -3.53 -0.70 -8.27
C ILE A 64 -2.34 -0.50 -7.33
N GLY A 65 -2.03 0.74 -6.94
CA GLY A 65 -0.95 1.04 -5.99
C GLY A 65 -1.16 0.38 -4.62
N ALA A 66 -2.39 0.43 -4.10
CA ALA A 66 -2.76 -0.22 -2.85
C ALA A 66 -2.67 -1.74 -2.94
N ALA A 67 -3.11 -2.35 -4.04
CA ALA A 67 -3.03 -3.79 -4.28
C ALA A 67 -1.56 -4.25 -4.37
N ILE A 68 -0.71 -3.51 -5.10
CA ILE A 68 0.73 -3.79 -5.18
C ILE A 68 1.36 -3.69 -3.79
N ALA A 69 1.02 -2.66 -3.01
CA ALA A 69 1.52 -2.52 -1.64
C ALA A 69 1.08 -3.67 -0.73
N ALA A 70 -0.18 -4.10 -0.85
CA ALA A 70 -0.74 -5.20 -0.06
C ALA A 70 -0.13 -6.57 -0.44
N VAL A 71 0.04 -6.85 -1.73
CA VAL A 71 0.68 -8.10 -2.17
C VAL A 71 2.17 -8.10 -1.80
N SER A 72 2.82 -6.96 -1.93
CA SER A 72 4.22 -6.78 -1.53
C SER A 72 4.39 -6.96 -0.02
N SER A 73 3.46 -6.48 0.82
CA SER A 73 3.56 -6.62 2.28
C SER A 73 3.47 -8.09 2.74
N PHE A 74 2.78 -8.95 1.97
CA PHE A 74 2.72 -10.39 2.21
C PHE A 74 4.02 -11.15 1.89
N THR A 75 4.98 -10.52 1.21
CA THR A 75 6.26 -11.15 0.89
C THR A 75 7.20 -11.02 2.09
N VAL A 76 7.10 -12.00 2.98
CA VAL A 76 7.82 -12.05 4.26
C VAL A 76 9.31 -12.35 4.06
N ASP A 77 10.15 -11.53 4.70
CA ASP A 77 11.59 -11.78 4.82
C ASP A 77 11.85 -12.74 5.99
N PHE A 78 12.08 -14.01 5.70
CA PHE A 78 12.32 -15.02 6.73
C PHE A 78 13.67 -14.83 7.46
N ASP A 79 14.69 -14.32 6.77
CA ASP A 79 16.00 -14.05 7.37
C ASP A 79 15.93 -12.86 8.33
N ALA A 80 15.21 -11.79 7.94
CA ALA A 80 14.99 -10.64 8.82
C ALA A 80 14.07 -10.98 10.01
N LEU A 81 13.09 -11.87 9.84
CA LEU A 81 12.25 -12.36 10.94
C LEU A 81 13.06 -13.11 11.99
N LYS A 82 13.94 -14.03 11.55
CA LYS A 82 14.76 -14.83 12.44
C LYS A 82 15.74 -13.96 13.23
N ALA A 83 16.39 -13.00 12.56
CA ALA A 83 17.24 -12.00 13.21
C ALA A 83 16.47 -11.08 14.20
N LYS A 84 15.17 -10.82 13.97
CA LYS A 84 14.33 -10.05 14.91
C LYS A 84 13.87 -10.88 16.10
N GLN A 85 13.71 -12.19 15.94
CA GLN A 85 13.40 -13.13 17.03
C GLN A 85 14.62 -13.40 17.92
N GLU A 86 15.82 -13.48 17.34
CA GLU A 86 17.07 -13.66 18.10
C GLU A 86 17.53 -12.39 18.84
N ARG A 87 16.98 -11.22 18.49
CA ARG A 87 17.23 -9.93 19.18
C ARG A 87 16.21 -9.60 20.28
N LYS A 88 15.18 -10.42 20.47
CA LYS A 88 14.21 -10.30 21.56
C LYS A 88 14.53 -11.28 22.67
#